data_AF-A0A166J8X0-F1
#
_entry.id   AF-A0A166J8X0-F1
#
_cell.length_a   1.000
_cell.length_b   1.000
_cell.length_c   1.000
_cell.angle_alpha   90.00
_cell.angle_beta   90.00
_cell.angle_gamma   90.00
#
_symmetry.space_group_name_H-M   'P 1'
#
loop_
_entity.id
_entity.type
_entity.pdbx_description
1 polymer ?
#
loop_
_entity_poly.entity_id
_entity_poly.type
_entity_poly.pdbx_seq_one_letter_code
_entity_poly.pdbx_strand_id
1 'polypeptide(L)' 'MAVVASAPGKVLMTGGYLILERPNAGLVLSTNARFYAIVKPLYDELKPDSWAWLNA' A
#
# COMPACT_ATOMS: atom_id res chain seq x y z
N MET A 1 -0.33 16.88 7.03
CA MET A 1 0.42 16.34 5.87
C MET A 1 -0.25 15.04 5.40
N ALA A 2 -0.49 14.83 4.10
CA ALA A 2 -1.05 13.57 3.60
C ALA A 2 0.09 12.63 3.14
N VAL A 3 0.04 11.36 3.54
CA VAL A 3 1.02 10.35 3.10
C VAL A 3 0.42 9.57 1.93
N VAL A 4 1.18 9.48 0.84
CA VAL A 4 0.77 8.76 -0.37
C VAL A 4 1.67 7.55 -0.56
N ALA A 5 1.09 6.36 -0.51
CA ALA A 5 1.77 5.10 -0.77
C ALA A 5 1.28 4.50 -2.10
N SER A 6 2.16 3.79 -2.80
CA SER A 6 1.82 3.10 -4.04
C SER A 6 2.56 1.78 -4.19
N ALA A 7 1.86 0.77 -4.70
CA ALA A 7 2.40 -0.57 -4.91
C ALA A 7 2.04 -1.09 -6.31
N PRO A 8 2.99 -1.66 -7.08
CA PRO A 8 2.70 -2.24 -8.39
C PRO A 8 1.90 -3.54 -8.24
N GLY A 9 1.08 -3.86 -9.25
CA GLY A 9 0.54 -5.20 -9.44
C GLY A 9 1.65 -6.23 -9.74
N LYS A 10 1.30 -7.51 -9.64
CA LYS A 10 2.18 -8.63 -10.00
C LYS A 10 1.46 -9.56 -10.96
N VAL A 11 2.17 -10.06 -11.97
CA VAL A 11 1.62 -11.01 -12.95
C VAL A 11 2.55 -12.19 -13.08
N LEU A 12 1.97 -13.40 -13.00
CA LEU A 12 2.68 -14.65 -13.28
C LEU A 12 2.85 -14.79 -14.79
N MET A 13 4.07 -14.64 -15.28
CA MET A 13 4.40 -14.73 -16.70
C MET A 13 4.53 -16.19 -17.16
N THR A 14 5.11 -17.05 -16.30
CA THR A 14 5.25 -18.49 -16.56
C THR A 14 5.22 -19.28 -15.25
N GLY A 15 4.92 -20.57 -15.36
CA GLY A 15 4.78 -21.53 -14.25
C GLY A 15 3.36 -22.02 -14.06
N GLY A 16 2.34 -21.20 -14.35
CA GLY A 16 0.93 -21.59 -14.25
C GLY A 16 0.62 -22.34 -12.95
N TYR A 17 -0.05 -23.49 -13.07
CA TYR A 17 -0.31 -24.38 -11.93
C TYR A 17 0.87 -25.29 -11.55
N LEU A 18 1.91 -25.37 -12.37
CA LEU A 18 3.09 -26.21 -12.05
C LEU A 18 3.79 -25.73 -10.79
N ILE A 19 3.72 -24.43 -10.47
CA ILE A 19 4.32 -23.85 -9.25
C ILE A 19 3.75 -24.44 -7.95
N LEU A 20 2.60 -25.10 -8.01
CA LEU A 20 1.98 -25.75 -6.85
C LEU A 20 2.78 -27.00 -6.41
N GLU A 21 3.59 -27.56 -7.31
CA GLU A 21 4.43 -28.73 -7.02
C GLU A 21 5.91 -28.37 -7.14
N ARG A 22 6.68 -28.72 -6.10
CA ARG A 22 8.15 -28.55 -6.12
C ARG A 22 8.78 -29.60 -7.05
N PRO A 23 9.84 -29.27 -7.80
CA PRO A 23 10.71 -28.08 -7.70
C PRO A 23 10.36 -26.95 -8.68
N ASN A 24 9.14 -26.89 -9.22
CA ASN A 24 8.81 -25.96 -10.30
C ASN A 24 8.71 -24.52 -9.79
N ALA A 25 9.52 -23.62 -10.36
CA ALA A 25 9.46 -22.18 -10.09
C ALA A 25 8.63 -21.45 -11.16
N GLY A 26 8.00 -20.36 -10.75
CA GLY A 26 7.32 -19.41 -11.65
C GLY A 26 8.09 -18.10 -11.77
N LEU A 27 7.91 -17.39 -12.89
CA LEU A 27 8.44 -16.04 -13.07
C LEU A 27 7.31 -15.02 -12.91
N VAL A 28 7.51 -14.06 -12.02
CA VAL A 28 6.54 -12.99 -11.75
C VAL A 28 7.17 -11.65 -12.09
N LEU A 29 6.42 -10.80 -12.80
CA LEU A 29 6.84 -9.45 -13.14
C LEU A 29 5.96 -8.43 -12.41
N SER A 30 6.56 -7.29 -12.06
CA SER A 30 5.81 -6.12 -11.62
C SER A 30 5.16 -5.43 -12.82
N THR A 31 3.96 -4.90 -12.62
CA THR A 31 3.25 -4.15 -13.66
C THR A 31 3.27 -2.66 -13.38
N ASN A 32 3.13 -1.86 -14.44
CA ASN A 32 2.95 -0.40 -14.31
C ASN A 32 1.57 -0.01 -13.76
N ALA A 33 0.59 -0.92 -13.75
CA ALA A 33 -0.66 -0.72 -13.01
C ALA A 33 -0.35 -0.74 -11.49
N ARG A 34 -0.73 0.31 -10.77
CA ARG A 34 -0.41 0.49 -9.35
C ARG A 34 -1.67 0.75 -8.53
N PHE A 35 -1.69 0.20 -7.32
CA PHE A 35 -2.63 0.60 -6.28
C PHE A 35 -2.09 1.81 -5.55
N TYR A 36 -2.96 2.76 -5.25
CA TYR A 36 -2.63 3.98 -4.51
C TYR A 36 -3.43 4.02 -3.22
N ALA A 37 -2.76 4.32 -2.12
CA ALA A 37 -3.37 4.57 -0.82
C ALA A 37 -2.98 5.96 -0.35
N ILE A 38 -3.96 6.76 0.03
CA ILE A 38 -3.76 8.12 0.54
C ILE A 38 -4.23 8.14 1.99
N VAL A 39 -3.30 8.39 2.90
CA VAL A 39 -3.61 8.54 4.33
C VAL A 39 -3.69 10.03 4.63
N LYS A 40 -4.85 10.47 5.10
CA LYS A 40 -5.07 11.83 5.60
C LYS A 40 -5.31 11.80 7.11
N PRO A 41 -4.75 12.74 7.88
CA PRO A 41 -5.08 12.86 9.28
C PRO A 41 -6.57 13.22 9.42
N LEU A 42 -7.24 12.62 10.39
CA LEU A 42 -8.67 12.86 10.66
C LEU A 42 -8.91 14.18 11.38
N TYR A 43 -7.92 14.61 12.15
CA TYR A 43 -7.90 15.89 12.85
C TYR A 43 -6.69 16.68 12.37
N ASP A 44 -6.81 18.00 12.35
CA ASP A 44 -5.62 18.83 12.22
C ASP A 44 -4.67 18.51 13.37
N GLU A 45 -3.36 18.62 13.12
CA GLU A 45 -2.38 18.56 14.20
C GLU A 45 -2.80 19.58 15.26
N LEU A 46 -3.20 19.08 16.44
CA LEU A 46 -3.49 19.93 17.58
C LEU A 46 -2.22 20.74 17.82
N LYS A 47 -2.28 22.04 17.52
CA LYS A 47 -1.17 22.94 17.87
C LYS A 47 -0.94 22.77 19.38
N PRO A 48 0.30 22.59 19.83
CA PRO A 48 0.61 22.47 21.26
C PRO A 48 0.01 23.62 22.10
N ASP A 49 -0.11 24.81 21.51
CA ASP A 49 -0.68 26.00 22.14
C ASP A 49 -2.20 26.14 21.95
N SER A 50 -2.86 25.20 21.29
CA SER A 50 -4.32 25.22 21.14
C SER A 50 -4.97 24.55 22.35
N TRP A 51 -5.66 25.34 23.16
CA TRP A 51 -6.50 24.88 24.26
C TRP A 51 -7.81 24.21 23.80
N ALA A 52 -7.84 23.71 22.57
CA ALA A 52 -9.02 23.07 21.97
C ALA A 52 -9.48 21.82 22.75
N TRP A 53 -8.59 21.21 23.53
CA TRP A 53 -8.88 20.07 24.41
C TRP A 53 -9.69 20.42 25.67
N LEU A 54 -9.79 21.70 26.07
CA LEU A 54 -10.55 22.14 27.25
C LEU A 54 -12.08 22.19 27.01
N ASN A 55 -12.51 22.09 25.76
CA ASN A 55 -13.92 22.19 25.37
C ASN A 55 -14.51 20.83 24.90
N ALA A 56 -13.83 19.73 25.18
CA ALA A 56 -14.30 18.36 24.89
C ALA A 56 -14.94 17.71 26.12
#